data_AF-A0A6G1JP27-F1
#
_entry.id   AF-A0A6G1JP27-F1
#
_cell.length_a   1.000
_cell.length_b   1.000
_cell.length_c   1.000
_cell.angle_alpha   90.00
_cell.angle_beta   90.00
_cell.angle_gamma   90.00
#
_symmetry.space_group_name_H-M   'P 1'
#
loop_
_entity.id
_entity.type
_entity.pdbx_description
1 polymer ?
#
loop_
_entity_poly.entity_id
_entity_poly.type
_entity_poly.pdbx_seq_one_letter_code
_entity_poly.pdbx_strand_id
1 'polypeptide(L)'
;MDDAYGSKLWDILPMDVNISGISDTDESIILDGCKAANIRWKSFTPVAHDRIFSWSRWFAQRLLHLSGYAFWFSIPLMIFYPQIGIPIFIYALMFVAISPWLLRHMYLGKFWGTQGWFFGFEGYMDIDTIERQIFGSRLGRMKWTPYSSPLSRHHRNVHNECVPDDPCSDPTTRAMVERAKHARPGEQRIFTIVDTGSMTATIFQAVRPPVCFLLAGSEGGMLRAIGCSYDWTTATLYRETVLRMETPIQERMIRIPRVKVGFNRPMRSFETLQKAGEPEGHLVD
;
A
#
# COMPACT_ATOMS: atom_id res chain seq x y z
N MET A 1 -5.33 -6.18 25.24
CA MET A 1 -4.50 -6.54 24.07
C MET A 1 -3.07 -6.22 24.46
N ASP A 2 -2.28 -7.25 24.68
CA ASP A 2 -0.88 -7.13 25.07
C ASP A 2 -0.04 -6.59 23.90
N ASP A 3 1.14 -6.05 24.17
CA ASP A 3 1.99 -5.53 23.10
C ASP A 3 2.42 -6.67 22.17
N ALA A 4 1.98 -6.59 20.91
CA ALA A 4 2.21 -7.62 19.91
C ALA A 4 3.70 -7.85 19.60
N TYR A 5 4.56 -6.90 19.97
CA TYR A 5 6.01 -6.97 19.76
C TYR A 5 6.82 -7.19 21.05
N GLY A 6 6.15 -7.29 22.22
CA GLY A 6 6.83 -7.47 23.51
C GLY A 6 7.77 -6.34 23.89
N SER A 7 7.59 -5.16 23.31
CA SER A 7 8.46 -4.00 23.51
C SER A 7 8.26 -3.40 24.90
N LYS A 8 9.34 -2.91 25.49
CA LYS A 8 9.26 -2.23 26.78
C LYS A 8 8.93 -0.76 26.52
N LEU A 9 8.20 -0.13 27.44
CA LEU A 9 7.72 1.25 27.25
C LEU A 9 8.86 2.24 27.01
N TRP A 10 10.01 2.03 27.66
CA TRP A 10 11.18 2.90 27.52
C TRP A 10 11.96 2.70 26.21
N ASP A 11 11.70 1.61 25.48
CA ASP A 11 12.29 1.39 24.15
C ASP A 11 11.50 2.16 23.06
N ILE A 12 10.31 2.66 23.40
CA ILE A 12 9.45 3.42 22.50
C ILE A 12 9.72 4.91 22.70
N LEU A 13 10.35 5.52 21.70
CA LEU A 13 10.59 6.95 21.70
C LEU A 13 9.36 7.68 21.18
N PRO A 14 8.74 8.58 21.96
CA PRO A 14 7.63 9.39 21.48
C PRO A 14 8.12 10.29 20.35
N MET A 15 7.28 10.47 19.34
CA MET A 15 7.53 11.44 18.27
C MET A 15 7.13 12.85 18.75
N ASP A 16 7.10 13.83 17.84
CA ASP A 16 6.62 15.21 18.09
C ASP A 16 5.08 15.30 18.32
N VAL A 17 4.56 14.39 19.15
CA VAL A 17 3.17 14.24 19.53
C VAL A 17 3.00 14.70 20.96
N ASN A 18 2.13 15.69 21.18
CA ASN A 18 1.84 16.21 22.51
C ASN A 18 0.44 15.79 22.94
N ILE A 19 0.27 15.47 24.22
CA ILE A 19 -1.06 15.28 24.81
C ILE A 19 -1.61 16.67 25.15
N SER A 20 -2.65 17.08 24.44
CA SER A 20 -3.27 18.41 24.59
C SER A 20 -4.44 18.44 25.56
N GLY A 21 -5.04 17.28 25.86
CA GLY A 21 -6.14 17.18 26.81
C GLY A 21 -6.51 15.74 27.12
N ILE A 22 -7.14 15.54 28.26
CA ILE A 22 -7.69 14.25 28.71
C ILE A 22 -9.19 14.47 28.91
N SER A 23 -9.99 13.57 28.35
CA SER A 23 -11.45 13.60 28.46
C SER A 23 -11.88 12.60 29.52
N ASP A 24 -12.42 13.09 30.64
CA ASP A 24 -12.83 12.26 31.77
C ASP A 24 -14.04 11.36 31.47
N THR A 25 -14.90 11.77 30.53
CA THR A 25 -16.15 11.06 30.20
C THR A 25 -15.99 9.80 29.35
N ASP A 26 -14.95 9.72 28.52
CA ASP A 26 -14.84 8.73 27.43
C ASP A 26 -13.54 7.91 27.47
N GLU A 27 -12.75 7.99 28.57
CA GLU A 27 -11.40 7.41 28.65
C GLU A 27 -10.59 7.69 27.35
N SER A 28 -10.53 8.97 26.97
CA SER A 28 -9.90 9.37 25.73
C SER A 28 -8.95 10.53 25.93
N ILE A 29 -7.92 10.58 25.08
CA ILE A 29 -6.89 11.61 25.07
C ILE A 29 -6.96 12.37 23.76
N ILE A 30 -6.66 13.66 23.81
CA ILE A 30 -6.55 14.50 22.62
C ILE A 30 -5.07 14.67 22.32
N LEU A 31 -4.63 14.07 21.22
CA LEU A 31 -3.27 14.19 20.72
C LEU A 31 -3.17 15.38 19.77
N ASP A 32 -2.11 16.16 19.89
CA ASP A 32 -1.78 17.28 19.02
C ASP A 32 -0.47 17.01 18.26
N GLY A 33 -0.44 17.37 16.98
CA GLY A 33 0.75 17.31 16.14
C GLY A 33 1.11 15.92 15.62
N CYS A 34 0.21 14.93 15.73
CA CYS A 34 0.38 13.60 15.15
C CYS A 34 0.59 13.65 13.63
N LYS A 35 1.31 12.67 13.08
CA LYS A 35 1.32 12.42 11.64
C LYS A 35 0.34 11.31 11.33
N ALA A 36 -0.46 11.49 10.29
CA ALA A 36 -1.49 10.54 9.92
C ALA A 36 -1.59 10.35 8.41
N ALA A 37 -2.11 9.19 8.04
CA ALA A 37 -2.47 8.87 6.67
C ALA A 37 -3.76 8.06 6.63
N ASN A 38 -4.63 8.38 5.67
CA ASN A 38 -5.90 7.69 5.49
C ASN A 38 -5.71 6.40 4.69
N ILE A 39 -6.50 5.39 5.03
CA ILE A 39 -6.54 4.12 4.34
C ILE A 39 -7.76 4.10 3.42
N ARG A 40 -7.53 3.73 2.16
CA ARG A 40 -8.58 3.61 1.16
C ARG A 40 -9.05 2.16 1.07
N TRP A 41 -10.30 1.90 1.46
CA TRP A 41 -10.94 0.57 1.46
C TRP A 41 -11.84 0.30 0.25
N LYS A 42 -11.80 1.16 -0.77
CA LYS A 42 -12.66 1.05 -1.96
C LYS A 42 -11.95 0.30 -3.08
N SER A 43 -11.75 0.96 -4.22
CA SER A 43 -10.98 0.43 -5.35
C SER A 43 -9.54 0.92 -5.31
N PHE A 44 -8.65 0.12 -5.88
CA PHE A 44 -7.32 0.57 -6.29
C PHE A 44 -7.46 1.71 -7.28
N THR A 45 -6.62 2.73 -7.14
CA THR A 45 -6.52 3.84 -8.09
C THR A 45 -5.17 3.83 -8.77
N PRO A 46 -5.10 4.32 -10.01
CA PRO A 46 -3.81 4.48 -10.68
C PRO A 46 -2.91 5.38 -9.83
N VAL A 47 -1.69 4.91 -9.59
CA VAL A 47 -0.72 5.59 -8.72
C VAL A 47 0.23 6.42 -9.58
N ALA A 48 0.31 7.71 -9.28
CA ALA A 48 1.29 8.59 -9.91
C ALA A 48 2.71 8.18 -9.50
N HIS A 49 3.62 8.18 -10.48
CA HIS A 49 5.03 7.85 -10.27
C HIS A 49 5.88 8.67 -11.23
N ASP A 50 7.08 9.00 -10.76
CA ASP A 50 8.09 9.66 -11.55
C ASP A 50 8.88 8.64 -12.36
N ARG A 51 9.28 9.06 -13.56
CA ARG A 51 10.17 8.29 -14.43
C ARG A 51 11.49 9.03 -14.55
N ILE A 52 12.55 8.43 -14.04
CA ILE A 52 13.90 8.94 -14.25
C ILE A 52 14.31 8.71 -15.71
N PHE A 53 14.90 9.74 -16.31
CA PHE A 53 15.47 9.67 -17.64
C PHE A 53 16.57 8.60 -17.70
N SER A 54 16.45 7.68 -18.65
CA SER A 54 17.46 6.65 -18.92
C SER A 54 17.79 6.65 -20.39
N TRP A 55 19.08 6.81 -20.71
CA TRP A 55 19.58 6.81 -22.09
C TRP A 55 19.20 5.54 -22.85
N SER A 56 19.27 4.38 -22.19
CA SER A 56 18.89 3.10 -22.80
C SER A 56 17.40 3.07 -23.17
N ARG A 57 16.52 3.55 -22.27
CA ARG A 57 15.07 3.62 -22.53
C ARG A 57 14.73 4.67 -23.59
N TRP A 58 15.42 5.81 -23.56
CA TRP A 58 15.25 6.87 -24.54
C TRP A 58 15.64 6.39 -25.95
N PHE A 59 16.78 5.69 -26.08
CA PHE A 59 17.21 5.13 -27.36
C PHE A 59 16.25 4.04 -27.85
N ALA A 60 15.80 3.14 -26.96
CA ALA A 60 14.79 2.14 -27.28
C ALA A 60 13.48 2.77 -27.77
N GLN A 61 13.00 3.83 -27.09
CA GLN A 61 11.82 4.58 -27.49
C GLN A 61 12.01 5.24 -28.86
N ARG A 62 13.17 5.86 -29.09
CA ARG A 62 13.45 6.55 -30.35
C ARG A 62 13.55 5.57 -31.51
N LEU A 63 14.19 4.42 -31.32
CA LEU A 63 14.27 3.34 -32.30
C LEU A 63 12.89 2.77 -32.64
N LEU A 64 12.03 2.53 -31.65
CA LEU A 64 10.68 2.02 -31.88
C LEU A 64 9.78 3.03 -32.60
N HIS A 65 9.87 4.30 -32.26
CA HIS A 65 9.12 5.33 -32.99
C HIS A 65 9.67 5.47 -34.42
N LEU A 66 10.99 5.44 -34.60
CA LEU A 66 11.63 5.57 -35.91
C LEU A 66 11.32 4.35 -36.81
N SER A 67 11.21 3.14 -36.26
CA SER A 67 10.89 1.94 -37.03
C SER A 67 9.49 2.01 -37.65
N GLY A 68 8.50 2.55 -36.92
CA GLY A 68 7.15 2.78 -37.44
C GLY A 68 7.15 3.75 -38.64
N TYR A 69 7.88 4.87 -38.55
CA TYR A 69 8.04 5.79 -39.68
C TYR A 69 8.82 5.15 -40.84
N ALA A 70 9.93 4.49 -40.55
CA ALA A 70 10.76 3.81 -41.55
C ALA A 70 9.97 2.76 -42.33
N PHE A 71 9.07 2.03 -41.68
CA PHE A 71 8.19 1.07 -42.34
C PHE A 71 7.32 1.74 -43.40
N TRP A 72 6.59 2.82 -43.05
CA TRP A 72 5.73 3.53 -44.00
C TRP A 72 6.50 4.22 -45.12
N PHE A 73 7.66 4.81 -44.83
CA PHE A 73 8.50 5.45 -45.85
C PHE A 73 9.19 4.44 -46.78
N SER A 74 9.47 3.23 -46.31
CA SER A 74 10.15 2.21 -47.13
C SER A 74 9.28 1.66 -48.26
N ILE A 75 7.95 1.64 -48.11
CA ILE A 75 7.01 1.14 -49.13
C ILE A 75 7.11 1.91 -50.46
N PRO A 76 6.92 3.25 -50.50
CA PRO A 76 7.10 4.00 -51.73
C PRO A 76 8.55 3.99 -52.20
N LEU A 77 9.52 4.01 -51.28
CA LEU A 77 10.94 4.00 -51.64
C LEU A 77 11.36 2.70 -52.33
N MET A 78 10.74 1.57 -51.99
CA MET A 78 10.98 0.29 -52.66
C MET A 78 10.48 0.28 -54.11
N ILE A 79 9.44 1.06 -54.42
CA ILE A 79 8.88 1.20 -55.78
C ILE A 79 9.81 2.04 -56.66
N PHE A 80 10.30 3.18 -56.14
CA PHE A 80 11.11 4.12 -56.93
C PHE A 80 12.62 3.86 -56.87
N TYR A 81 13.14 3.39 -55.73
CA TYR A 81 14.56 3.22 -55.43
C TYR A 81 14.81 1.93 -54.62
N PRO A 82 14.71 0.74 -55.23
CA PRO A 82 14.74 -0.54 -54.51
C PRO A 82 16.03 -0.78 -53.72
N GLN A 83 17.17 -0.29 -54.22
CA GLN A 83 18.49 -0.41 -53.56
C GLN A 83 18.51 0.21 -52.16
N ILE A 84 17.67 1.23 -51.91
CA ILE A 84 17.56 1.94 -50.63
C ILE A 84 16.31 1.50 -49.86
N GLY A 85 15.20 1.25 -50.56
CA GLY A 85 13.94 0.84 -49.95
C GLY A 85 14.02 -0.53 -49.25
N ILE A 86 14.64 -1.52 -49.89
CA ILE A 86 14.76 -2.89 -49.35
C ILE A 86 15.51 -2.94 -48.00
N PRO A 87 16.72 -2.35 -47.85
CA PRO A 87 17.42 -2.40 -46.57
C PRO A 87 16.69 -1.65 -45.44
N ILE A 88 16.02 -0.53 -45.74
CA ILE A 88 15.22 0.21 -44.75
C ILE A 88 13.99 -0.60 -44.32
N PHE A 89 13.35 -1.32 -45.25
CA PHE A 89 12.23 -2.20 -44.94
C PHE A 89 12.66 -3.37 -44.04
N ILE A 90 13.80 -4.02 -44.35
CA ILE A 90 14.37 -5.09 -43.51
C ILE A 90 14.70 -4.58 -42.11
N TYR A 91 15.32 -3.40 -42.02
CA TYR A 91 15.60 -2.74 -40.75
C TYR A 91 14.30 -2.51 -39.94
N ALA A 92 13.28 -1.94 -40.56
CA ALA A 92 11.99 -1.69 -39.90
C ALA A 92 11.35 -2.99 -39.39
N LEU A 93 11.34 -4.05 -40.21
CA LEU A 93 10.78 -5.35 -39.85
C LEU A 93 11.50 -5.99 -38.65
N MET A 94 12.84 -5.89 -38.61
CA MET A 94 13.64 -6.38 -37.49
C MET A 94 13.26 -5.68 -36.17
N PHE A 95 13.09 -4.36 -36.18
CA PHE A 95 12.71 -3.62 -34.97
C PHE A 95 11.25 -3.84 -34.56
N VAL A 96 10.35 -4.09 -35.51
CA VAL A 96 8.99 -4.53 -35.21
C VAL A 96 9.01 -5.91 -34.54
N ALA A 97 9.84 -6.84 -35.02
CA ALA A 97 9.98 -8.16 -34.39
C ALA A 97 10.57 -8.10 -32.97
N ILE A 98 11.55 -7.21 -32.73
CA ILE A 98 12.16 -7.00 -31.41
C ILE A 98 11.26 -6.12 -30.50
N SER A 99 10.20 -5.53 -31.04
CA SER A 99 9.35 -4.57 -30.30
C SER A 99 8.79 -5.08 -28.98
N PRO A 100 8.34 -6.35 -28.81
CA PRO A 100 7.82 -6.80 -27.53
C PRO A 100 8.89 -6.79 -26.44
N TRP A 101 10.14 -7.11 -26.80
CA TRP A 101 11.26 -7.09 -25.87
C TRP A 101 11.69 -5.66 -25.53
N LEU A 102 11.76 -4.76 -26.52
CA LEU A 102 12.06 -3.34 -26.31
C LEU A 102 11.00 -2.66 -25.45
N LEU A 103 9.72 -2.92 -25.69
CA LEU A 103 8.62 -2.42 -24.88
C LEU A 103 8.75 -2.92 -23.44
N ARG A 104 9.01 -4.22 -23.24
CA ARG A 104 9.26 -4.77 -21.92
C ARG A 104 10.45 -4.07 -21.24
N HIS A 105 11.56 -3.84 -21.93
CA HIS A 105 12.71 -3.10 -21.39
C HIS A 105 12.40 -1.64 -21.02
N MET A 106 11.57 -0.96 -21.82
CA MET A 106 11.12 0.41 -21.54
C MET A 106 10.22 0.51 -20.31
N TYR A 107 9.27 -0.43 -20.16
CA TYR A 107 8.29 -0.42 -19.08
C TYR A 107 8.79 -1.13 -17.81
N LEU A 108 9.81 -1.98 -17.90
CA LEU A 108 10.49 -2.57 -16.74
C LEU A 108 11.36 -1.56 -16.00
N GLY A 109 11.54 -1.82 -14.71
CA GLY A 109 12.47 -1.13 -13.83
C GLY A 109 11.82 -0.56 -12.58
N LYS A 110 12.54 0.23 -11.79
CA LYS A 110 12.05 0.76 -10.53
C LYS A 110 11.22 2.02 -10.74
N PHE A 111 10.11 2.14 -10.02
CA PHE A 111 9.36 3.39 -9.91
C PHE A 111 10.07 4.34 -8.96
N TRP A 112 10.09 5.62 -9.31
CA TRP A 112 10.64 6.68 -8.49
C TRP A 112 9.52 7.63 -8.10
N GLY A 113 9.66 8.30 -6.96
CA GLY A 113 8.69 9.31 -6.53
C GLY A 113 7.23 8.81 -6.46
N THR A 114 7.01 7.52 -6.20
CA THR A 114 5.64 6.99 -6.18
C THR A 114 4.81 7.68 -5.11
N GLN A 115 3.61 8.10 -5.49
CA GLN A 115 2.64 8.64 -4.54
C GLN A 115 2.34 7.60 -3.44
N GLY A 116 2.45 8.04 -2.18
CA GLY A 116 2.18 7.20 -1.02
C GLY A 116 0.68 7.06 -0.76
N TRP A 117 0.09 5.97 -1.25
CA TRP A 117 -1.27 5.56 -0.92
C TRP A 117 -1.25 4.32 -0.04
N PHE A 118 -2.16 4.31 0.92
CA PHE A 118 -2.53 3.12 1.68
C PHE A 118 -3.83 2.55 1.13
N PHE A 119 -3.76 1.39 0.49
CA PHE A 119 -4.94 0.64 0.07
C PHE A 119 -5.18 -0.52 1.03
N GLY A 120 -6.38 -0.63 1.56
CA GLY A 120 -6.78 -1.70 2.46
C GLY A 120 -7.81 -2.60 1.80
N PHE A 121 -7.73 -3.91 2.03
CA PHE A 121 -8.80 -4.86 1.74
C PHE A 121 -8.84 -5.98 2.78
N GLU A 122 -10.00 -6.63 2.91
CA GLU A 122 -10.20 -7.76 3.81
C GLU A 122 -9.68 -9.05 3.17
N GLY A 123 -8.99 -9.87 3.97
CA GLY A 123 -8.38 -11.12 3.53
C GLY A 123 -6.96 -10.97 3.00
N TYR A 124 -6.49 -12.03 2.37
CA TYR A 124 -5.17 -12.14 1.75
C TYR A 124 -5.31 -12.18 0.23
N MET A 125 -4.35 -11.55 -0.46
CA MET A 125 -4.21 -11.62 -1.90
C MET A 125 -2.72 -11.76 -2.22
N ASP A 126 -2.41 -12.60 -3.20
CA ASP A 126 -1.04 -12.76 -3.69
C ASP A 126 -0.51 -11.45 -4.30
N ILE A 127 0.79 -11.24 -4.12
CA ILE A 127 1.44 -9.97 -4.43
C ILE A 127 1.41 -9.64 -5.92
N ASP A 128 1.53 -10.64 -6.79
CA ASP A 128 1.44 -10.47 -8.24
C ASP A 128 0.03 -10.05 -8.66
N THR A 129 -0.98 -10.50 -7.92
CA THR A 129 -2.37 -10.13 -8.17
C THR A 129 -2.62 -8.69 -7.73
N ILE A 130 -2.10 -8.29 -6.57
CA ILE A 130 -2.17 -6.89 -6.12
C ILE A 130 -1.44 -5.97 -7.10
N GLU A 131 -0.22 -6.33 -7.52
CA GLU A 131 0.56 -5.53 -8.48
C GLU A 131 -0.19 -5.38 -9.81
N ARG A 132 -0.80 -6.46 -10.31
CA ARG A 132 -1.59 -6.44 -11.53
C ARG A 132 -2.84 -5.56 -11.40
N GLN A 133 -3.47 -5.51 -10.23
CA GLN A 133 -4.66 -4.68 -10.01
C GLN A 133 -4.32 -3.18 -9.86
N ILE A 134 -3.17 -2.84 -9.27
CA ILE A 134 -2.74 -1.45 -9.08
C ILE A 134 -2.07 -0.88 -10.34
N PHE A 135 -1.14 -1.63 -10.95
CA PHE A 135 -0.27 -1.16 -12.03
C PHE A 135 -0.61 -1.75 -13.40
N GLY A 136 -1.53 -2.72 -13.48
CA GLY A 136 -1.95 -3.35 -14.73
C GLY A 136 -1.03 -4.45 -15.25
N SER A 137 0.12 -4.71 -14.60
CA SER A 137 1.09 -5.72 -15.03
C SER A 137 1.85 -6.33 -13.85
N ARG A 138 2.37 -7.55 -14.05
CA ARG A 138 3.29 -8.23 -13.11
C ARG A 138 4.72 -7.83 -13.45
N LEU A 139 5.29 -6.94 -12.66
CA LEU A 139 6.63 -6.36 -12.89
C LEU A 139 7.57 -6.68 -11.73
N GLY A 140 7.11 -7.41 -10.71
CA GLY A 140 7.92 -7.88 -9.58
C GLY A 140 8.43 -6.74 -8.70
N ARG A 141 7.69 -5.62 -8.65
CA ARG A 141 8.10 -4.40 -7.93
C ARG A 141 7.67 -4.41 -6.48
N MET A 142 6.51 -4.99 -6.20
CA MET A 142 5.98 -5.06 -4.85
C MET A 142 6.58 -6.22 -4.07
N LYS A 143 6.76 -6.03 -2.77
CA LYS A 143 7.28 -7.06 -1.86
C LYS A 143 6.45 -7.14 -0.58
N TRP A 144 6.45 -8.29 0.08
CA TRP A 144 5.91 -8.39 1.43
C TRP A 144 6.80 -7.62 2.41
N THR A 145 6.23 -7.13 3.50
CA THR A 145 7.03 -6.53 4.57
C THR A 145 7.64 -7.62 5.47
N PRO A 146 8.94 -7.53 5.79
CA PRO A 146 9.63 -8.56 6.57
C PRO A 146 9.25 -8.55 8.06
N TYR A 147 8.93 -7.38 8.63
CA TYR A 147 8.71 -7.19 10.08
C TYR A 147 7.68 -6.10 10.43
N SER A 148 6.77 -5.77 9.49
CA SER A 148 5.76 -4.74 9.73
C SER A 148 4.67 -5.20 10.68
N SER A 149 4.29 -6.48 10.64
CA SER A 149 3.25 -7.06 11.50
C SER A 149 3.76 -8.31 12.23
N PRO A 150 3.05 -8.78 13.27
CA PRO A 150 3.31 -10.09 13.88
C PRO A 150 3.14 -11.27 12.91
N LEU A 151 2.39 -11.06 11.82
CA LEU A 151 2.16 -12.06 10.78
C LEU A 151 3.20 -12.03 9.66
N SER A 152 4.07 -11.02 9.63
CA SER A 152 5.15 -10.94 8.65
C SER A 152 6.12 -12.12 8.81
N ARG A 153 6.66 -12.59 7.69
CA ARG A 153 7.65 -13.68 7.62
C ARG A 153 8.85 -13.23 6.80
N HIS A 154 10.02 -13.69 7.19
CA HIS A 154 11.27 -13.39 6.52
C HIS A 154 12.29 -14.49 6.79
N HIS A 155 13.25 -14.64 5.87
CA HIS A 155 14.42 -15.48 6.06
C HIS A 155 15.69 -14.68 5.77
N ARG A 156 16.84 -15.22 6.17
CA ARG A 156 18.15 -14.66 5.83
C ARG A 156 18.70 -15.37 4.61
N ASN A 157 19.07 -14.61 3.60
CA ASN A 157 19.69 -15.15 2.39
C ASN A 157 21.19 -15.45 2.62
N VAL A 158 21.87 -16.02 1.63
CA VAL A 158 23.32 -16.35 1.67
C VAL A 158 24.19 -15.13 2.01
N HIS A 159 23.76 -13.93 1.62
CA HIS A 159 24.42 -12.67 1.94
C HIS A 159 24.07 -12.11 3.33
N ASN A 160 23.38 -12.89 4.17
CA ASN A 160 22.88 -12.50 5.49
C ASN A 160 21.90 -11.30 5.44
N GLU A 161 21.31 -11.04 4.28
CA GLU A 161 20.26 -10.04 4.07
C GLU A 161 18.89 -10.60 4.47
N CYS A 162 18.05 -9.78 5.09
CA CYS A 162 16.68 -10.12 5.46
C CYS A 162 15.78 -10.00 4.23
N VAL A 163 15.27 -11.13 3.73
CA VAL A 163 14.38 -11.19 2.57
C VAL A 163 12.97 -11.51 3.06
N PRO A 164 11.96 -10.72 2.66
CA PRO A 164 10.58 -10.99 3.05
C PRO A 164 10.04 -12.21 2.31
N ASP A 165 9.30 -13.05 3.04
CA ASP A 165 8.59 -14.19 2.50
C ASP A 165 7.09 -13.90 2.43
N ASP A 166 6.39 -14.65 1.57
CA ASP A 166 4.93 -14.63 1.61
C ASP A 166 4.45 -15.17 2.97
N PRO A 167 3.66 -14.39 3.73
CA PRO A 167 3.15 -14.82 5.02
C PRO A 167 2.35 -16.13 4.99
N CYS A 168 1.63 -16.42 3.89
CA CYS A 168 0.85 -17.64 3.71
C CYS A 168 1.70 -18.87 3.36
N SER A 169 3.01 -18.71 3.16
CA SER A 169 3.95 -19.84 3.06
C SER A 169 4.04 -20.60 4.38
N ASP A 170 3.82 -19.91 5.51
CA ASP A 170 3.71 -20.52 6.83
C ASP A 170 2.31 -21.16 7.00
N PRO A 171 2.23 -22.49 7.26
CA PRO A 171 0.96 -23.18 7.47
C PRO A 171 0.11 -22.57 8.59
N THR A 172 0.74 -21.99 9.63
CA THR A 172 0.01 -21.41 10.76
C THR A 172 -0.74 -20.15 10.35
N THR A 173 -0.06 -19.23 9.67
CA THR A 173 -0.65 -18.01 9.10
C THR A 173 -1.72 -18.35 8.08
N ARG A 174 -1.46 -19.32 7.19
CA ARG A 174 -2.45 -19.78 6.22
C ARG A 174 -3.72 -20.31 6.88
N ALA A 175 -3.60 -21.15 7.91
CA ALA A 175 -4.75 -21.65 8.66
C ALA A 175 -5.51 -20.53 9.38
N MET A 176 -4.81 -19.44 9.75
CA MET A 176 -5.43 -18.26 10.34
C MET A 176 -6.23 -17.45 9.32
N VAL A 177 -5.68 -17.28 8.11
CA VAL A 177 -6.37 -16.67 6.96
C VAL A 177 -7.62 -17.45 6.59
N GLU A 178 -7.56 -18.77 6.52
CA GLU A 178 -8.73 -19.59 6.23
C GLU A 178 -9.80 -19.50 7.33
N ARG A 179 -9.40 -19.49 8.61
CA ARG A 179 -10.34 -19.31 9.73
C ARG A 179 -10.99 -17.93 9.71
N ALA A 180 -10.22 -16.88 9.40
CA ALA A 180 -10.71 -15.51 9.38
C ALA A 180 -11.80 -15.26 8.31
N LYS A 181 -11.86 -16.07 7.24
CA LYS A 181 -12.93 -15.99 6.23
C LYS A 181 -14.33 -16.26 6.80
N HIS A 182 -14.40 -17.00 7.91
CA HIS A 182 -15.65 -17.35 8.57
C HIS A 182 -15.89 -16.57 9.87
N ALA A 183 -15.10 -15.52 10.13
CA ALA A 183 -15.19 -14.72 11.35
C ALA A 183 -16.50 -13.91 11.41
N ARG A 184 -17.15 -13.95 12.57
CA ARG A 184 -18.38 -13.20 12.86
C ARG A 184 -18.08 -11.72 13.14
N PRO A 185 -19.09 -10.83 13.10
CA PRO A 185 -18.91 -9.45 13.53
C PRO A 185 -18.38 -9.38 14.97
N GLY A 186 -17.32 -8.60 15.20
CA GLY A 186 -16.67 -8.47 16.51
C GLY A 186 -15.53 -9.46 16.77
N GLU A 187 -15.34 -10.46 15.91
CA GLU A 187 -14.19 -11.35 15.96
C GLU A 187 -12.99 -10.78 15.19
N GLN A 188 -11.79 -11.28 15.49
CA GLN A 188 -10.56 -10.90 14.79
C GLN A 188 -10.62 -11.36 13.34
N ARG A 189 -10.36 -10.43 12.42
CA ARG A 189 -10.30 -10.63 10.98
C ARG A 189 -8.91 -10.32 10.47
N ILE A 190 -8.61 -10.80 9.28
CA ILE A 190 -7.36 -10.51 8.60
C ILE A 190 -7.63 -9.46 7.54
N PHE A 191 -6.78 -8.44 7.54
CA PHE A 191 -6.76 -7.39 6.54
C PHE A 191 -5.38 -7.31 5.93
N THR A 192 -5.32 -6.89 4.67
CA THR A 192 -4.07 -6.56 3.99
C THR A 192 -4.04 -5.07 3.72
N ILE A 193 -2.92 -4.45 4.08
CA ILE A 193 -2.60 -3.09 3.67
C ILE A 193 -1.50 -3.11 2.62
N VAL A 194 -1.69 -2.31 1.57
CA VAL A 194 -0.72 -2.08 0.51
C VAL A 194 -0.26 -0.64 0.62
N ASP A 195 1.05 -0.45 0.82
CA ASP A 195 1.71 0.83 0.78
C ASP A 195 2.42 1.01 -0.57
N THR A 196 1.88 1.88 -1.42
CA THR A 196 2.47 2.17 -2.72
C THR A 196 3.68 3.10 -2.63
N GLY A 197 3.90 3.74 -1.48
CA GLY A 197 5.04 4.57 -1.22
C GLY A 197 6.33 3.77 -1.07
N SER A 198 6.30 2.72 -0.25
CA SER A 198 7.41 1.77 -0.07
C SER A 198 7.36 0.58 -1.04
N MET A 199 6.26 0.41 -1.79
CA MET A 199 5.98 -0.76 -2.63
C MET A 199 5.90 -2.06 -1.82
N THR A 200 5.24 -1.98 -0.67
CA THR A 200 5.13 -3.14 0.22
C THR A 200 3.70 -3.49 0.57
N ALA A 201 3.47 -4.76 0.87
CA ALA A 201 2.20 -5.26 1.39
C ALA A 201 2.42 -5.87 2.79
N THR A 202 1.44 -5.66 3.67
CA THR A 202 1.46 -6.18 5.05
C THR A 202 0.09 -6.76 5.37
N ILE A 203 0.06 -8.01 5.83
CA ILE A 203 -1.15 -8.59 6.43
C ILE A 203 -1.17 -8.33 7.93
N PHE A 204 -2.35 -8.12 8.51
CA PHE A 204 -2.48 -7.91 9.95
C PHE A 204 -3.86 -8.33 10.45
N GLN A 205 -3.97 -8.49 11.76
CA GLN A 205 -5.22 -8.76 12.44
C GLN A 205 -5.81 -7.50 13.05
N ALA A 206 -7.11 -7.36 12.89
CA ALA A 206 -7.92 -6.32 13.54
C ALA A 206 -9.37 -6.81 13.66
N VAL A 207 -10.14 -6.22 14.57
CA VAL A 207 -11.58 -6.51 14.68
C VAL A 207 -12.35 -5.74 13.61
N ARG A 208 -11.96 -4.48 13.36
CA ARG A 208 -12.55 -3.62 12.32
C ARG A 208 -11.47 -3.10 11.37
N PRO A 209 -11.83 -2.78 10.12
CA PRO A 209 -10.88 -2.15 9.21
C PRO A 209 -10.44 -0.78 9.77
N PRO A 210 -9.14 -0.53 9.97
CA PRO A 210 -8.65 0.78 10.38
C PRO A 210 -8.87 1.80 9.26
N VAL A 211 -9.39 2.99 9.57
CA VAL A 211 -9.64 4.05 8.58
C VAL A 211 -8.41 4.93 8.34
N CYS A 212 -7.53 5.02 9.33
CA CYS A 212 -6.28 5.78 9.23
C CYS A 212 -5.18 5.13 10.07
N PHE A 213 -3.94 5.47 9.75
CA PHE A 213 -2.78 5.22 10.59
C PHE A 213 -2.35 6.52 11.27
N LEU A 214 -2.14 6.46 12.57
CA LEU A 214 -1.52 7.52 13.37
C LEU A 214 -0.10 7.09 13.75
N LEU A 215 0.89 7.92 13.45
CA LEU A 215 2.26 7.70 13.93
C LEU A 215 2.37 8.19 15.37
N ALA A 216 2.66 7.28 16.29
CA ALA A 216 2.68 7.56 17.72
C ALA A 216 4.08 7.51 18.34
N GLY A 217 5.01 6.78 17.72
CA GLY A 217 6.33 6.57 18.28
C GLY A 217 7.29 5.99 17.26
N SER A 218 8.55 5.87 17.68
CA SER A 218 9.57 5.11 16.96
C SER A 218 10.20 4.08 17.89
N GLU A 219 10.60 2.95 17.33
CA GLU A 219 11.19 1.82 18.06
C GLU A 219 12.13 1.06 17.11
N GLY A 220 13.37 0.83 17.52
CA GLY A 220 14.32 0.01 16.75
C GLY A 220 14.58 0.52 15.33
N GLY A 221 14.50 1.83 15.10
CA GLY A 221 14.68 2.44 13.77
C GLY A 221 13.46 2.35 12.84
N MET A 222 12.32 1.85 13.35
CA MET A 222 11.03 1.78 12.66
C MET A 222 10.00 2.68 13.37
N LEU A 223 8.96 3.05 12.66
CA LEU A 223 7.86 3.85 13.19
C LEU A 223 6.73 2.96 13.67
N ARG A 224 6.15 3.29 14.82
CA ARG A 224 4.99 2.62 15.39
C ARG A 224 3.73 3.34 14.92
N ALA A 225 3.06 2.73 13.95
CA ALA A 225 1.82 3.20 13.35
C ALA A 225 0.63 2.51 14.01
N ILE A 226 -0.28 3.28 14.57
CA ILE A 226 -1.51 2.81 15.18
C ILE A 226 -2.60 2.86 14.12
N GLY A 227 -3.11 1.71 13.71
CA GLY A 227 -4.28 1.61 12.85
C GLY A 227 -5.54 1.86 13.68
N CYS A 228 -6.26 2.93 13.36
CA CYS A 228 -7.42 3.35 14.14
C CYS A 228 -8.72 3.19 13.36
N SER A 229 -9.78 2.73 14.01
CA SER A 229 -11.15 2.83 13.51
C SER A 229 -11.80 4.12 14.02
N TYR A 230 -12.69 4.71 13.23
CA TYR A 230 -13.40 5.93 13.63
C TYR A 230 -14.78 5.59 14.19
N ASP A 231 -15.15 6.27 15.28
CA ASP A 231 -16.51 6.34 15.77
C ASP A 231 -17.07 7.73 15.53
N TRP A 232 -18.06 7.81 14.64
CA TRP A 232 -18.68 9.07 14.25
C TRP A 232 -19.53 9.68 15.37
N THR A 233 -20.04 8.89 16.31
CA THR A 233 -20.92 9.40 17.36
C THR A 233 -20.16 10.16 18.44
N THR A 234 -18.97 9.69 18.80
CA THR A 234 -18.12 10.31 19.82
C THR A 234 -16.96 11.09 19.20
N ALA A 235 -16.89 11.15 17.86
CA ALA A 235 -15.78 11.68 17.08
C ALA A 235 -14.40 11.17 17.56
N THR A 236 -14.33 9.89 17.95
CA THR A 236 -13.15 9.29 18.59
C THR A 236 -12.53 8.22 17.70
N LEU A 237 -11.21 8.22 17.60
CA LEU A 237 -10.44 7.14 16.98
C LEU A 237 -10.08 6.08 18.02
N TYR A 238 -10.34 4.81 17.71
CA TYR A 238 -10.02 3.68 18.57
C TYR A 238 -8.96 2.80 17.91
N ARG A 239 -7.99 2.34 18.69
CA ARG A 239 -6.94 1.45 18.21
C ARG A 239 -7.52 0.09 17.82
N GLU A 240 -7.28 -0.31 16.58
CA GLU A 240 -7.60 -1.65 16.07
C GLU A 240 -6.35 -2.53 15.96
N THR A 241 -5.24 -1.94 15.52
CA THR A 241 -3.98 -2.67 15.30
C THR A 241 -2.78 -1.74 15.47
N VAL A 242 -1.60 -2.32 15.62
CA VAL A 242 -0.32 -1.59 15.66
C VAL A 242 0.61 -2.25 14.65
N LEU A 243 1.16 -1.45 13.74
CA LEU A 243 2.09 -1.89 12.71
C LEU A 243 3.40 -1.13 12.83
N ARG A 244 4.48 -1.75 12.38
CA ARG A 244 5.79 -1.13 12.18
C ARG A 244 5.92 -0.67 10.73
N MET A 245 6.22 0.60 10.52
CA MET A 245 6.41 1.19 9.20
C MET A 245 7.83 1.74 9.05
N GLU A 246 8.34 1.76 7.83
CA GLU A 246 9.67 2.29 7.55
C GLU A 246 9.72 3.80 7.76
N THR A 247 10.83 4.31 8.29
CA THR A 247 11.04 5.73 8.59
C THR A 247 10.75 6.71 7.45
N PRO A 248 11.09 6.42 6.16
CA PRO A 248 10.81 7.33 5.06
C PRO A 248 9.34 7.69 4.86
N ILE A 249 8.41 6.87 5.38
CA ILE A 249 6.98 7.15 5.28
C ILE A 249 6.57 8.39 6.07
N GLN A 250 7.33 8.74 7.13
CA GLN A 250 7.06 9.89 8.00
C GLN A 250 7.04 11.21 7.25
N GLU A 251 7.84 11.34 6.21
CA GLU A 251 7.93 12.56 5.38
C GLU A 251 6.75 12.67 4.40
N ARG A 252 6.09 11.54 4.11
CA ARG A 252 4.94 11.47 3.20
C ARG A 252 3.60 11.59 3.91
N MET A 253 3.57 11.41 5.23
CA MET A 253 2.36 11.57 6.04
C MET A 253 2.11 13.03 6.41
N ILE A 254 0.83 13.40 6.48
CA ILE A 254 0.41 14.76 6.81
C ILE A 254 0.38 14.92 8.32
N ARG A 255 0.87 16.06 8.82
CA ARG A 255 0.71 16.43 10.22
C ARG A 255 -0.72 16.91 10.46
N ILE A 256 -1.43 16.23 11.35
CA ILE A 256 -2.76 16.62 11.80
C ILE A 256 -2.64 17.44 13.09
N PRO A 257 -3.56 18.41 13.31
CA PRO A 257 -3.58 19.21 14.52
C PRO A 257 -4.09 18.32 15.67
N ARG A 258 -5.38 18.37 16.00
CA ARG A 258 -5.94 17.66 17.15
C ARG A 258 -6.73 16.43 16.73
N VAL A 259 -6.50 15.33 17.43
CA VAL A 259 -7.25 14.10 17.25
C VAL A 259 -7.59 13.45 18.58
N LYS A 260 -8.84 13.06 18.74
CA LYS A 260 -9.33 12.36 19.93
C LYS A 260 -9.09 10.85 19.75
N VAL A 261 -8.32 10.25 20.65
CA VAL A 261 -7.99 8.82 20.66
C VAL A 261 -8.54 8.19 21.94
N GLY A 262 -9.39 7.18 21.80
CA GLY A 262 -9.97 6.43 22.91
C GLY A 262 -9.24 5.12 23.18
N PHE A 263 -9.12 4.74 24.44
CA PHE A 263 -8.47 3.49 24.83
C PHE A 263 -9.36 2.26 24.64
N ASN A 264 -10.63 2.38 25.06
CA ASN A 264 -11.61 1.31 24.99
C ASN A 264 -12.80 1.73 24.13
N ARG A 265 -13.07 0.97 23.07
CA ARG A 265 -14.26 1.22 22.26
C ARG A 265 -15.49 0.64 22.95
N PRO A 266 -16.55 1.43 23.20
CA PRO A 266 -17.79 0.89 23.71
C PRO A 266 -18.40 -0.07 22.67
N MET A 267 -18.58 -1.34 23.04
CA MET A 267 -19.34 -2.28 22.21
C MET A 267 -20.81 -1.94 22.31
N ARG A 268 -21.36 -1.28 21.29
CA ARG A 268 -22.81 -1.12 21.17
C ARG A 268 -23.40 -2.44 20.69
N SER A 269 -24.44 -2.92 21.37
CA SER A 269 -25.26 -4.01 20.86
C SER A 269 -25.83 -3.57 19.51
N PHE A 270 -25.58 -4.36 18.47
CA PHE A 270 -26.27 -4.17 17.20
C PHE A 270 -27.76 -4.44 17.45
N GLU A 271 -28.59 -3.40 17.44
CA GLU A 271 -30.02 -3.61 17.34
C GLU A 271 -30.30 -4.28 15.99
N THR A 272 -31.24 -5.22 15.98
CA THR A 272 -31.67 -5.93 14.77
C THR A 272 -32.01 -4.90 13.69
N LEU A 273 -31.58 -5.14 12.44
CA LEU A 273 -31.76 -4.22 11.28
C LEU A 273 -33.18 -3.64 11.13
N GLN A 274 -34.21 -4.29 11.68
CA GLN A 274 -35.59 -3.79 11.72
C GLN A 274 -35.80 -2.53 12.58
N LYS A 275 -34.88 -2.21 13.51
CA LYS A 275 -34.92 -1.01 14.37
C LYS A 275 -33.97 0.10 13.94
N ALA A 276 -33.07 -0.18 13.00
CA ALA A 276 -32.21 0.84 12.41
C ALA A 276 -33.07 1.69 11.45
N GLY A 277 -33.84 2.63 12.02
CA GLY A 277 -34.58 3.61 11.25
C GLY A 277 -33.66 4.34 10.28
N GLU A 278 -34.19 4.67 9.09
CA GLU A 278 -33.49 5.54 8.16
C GLU A 278 -33.07 6.83 8.90
N PRO A 279 -31.86 7.36 8.64
CA PRO A 279 -31.44 8.61 9.26
C PRO A 279 -32.39 9.72 8.83
N GLU A 280 -33.31 10.11 9.70
CA GLU A 280 -34.08 11.34 9.54
C GLU A 280 -33.11 12.51 9.65
N GLY A 281 -32.77 13.08 8.50
CA GLY A 281 -32.02 14.32 8.43
C GLY A 281 -32.85 15.43 9.03
N HIS A 282 -32.53 15.85 10.26
CA HIS A 282 -33.01 17.13 10.76
C HIS A 282 -32.33 18.24 9.96
N LEU A 283 -33.08 18.82 9.01
CA LEU A 283 -32.78 20.15 8.50
C LEU A 283 -32.97 21.11 9.67
N VAL A 284 -31.89 21.78 10.05
CA VAL A 284 -31.94 22.89 11.00
C VAL A 284 -32.35 24.11 10.18
N ASP A 285 -33.57 24.60 10.41
CA ASP A 285 -34.06 25.91 9.94
C ASP A 285 -33.31 27.07 10.62
#